data_AF-A0A8J3ND16-F1
#
_entry.id   AF-A0A8J3ND16-F1
#
_cell.length_a   1.000
_cell.length_b   1.000
_cell.length_c   1.000
_cell.angle_alpha   90.00
_cell.angle_beta   90.00
_cell.angle_gamma   90.00
#
_symmetry.space_group_name_H-M   'P 1'
#
loop_
_entity.id
_entity.type
_entity.pdbx_description
1 polymer ?
#
loop_
_entity_poly.entity_id
_entity_poly.type
_entity_poly.pdbx_seq_one_letter_code
_entity_poly.pdbx_strand_id
1 'polypeptide(L)'
;MVRRDAGIRSEEHEARGTVVMPRQEWTDKQERQYEHVKDSAKDRGTSERRAEEIAARTVNKNRAQAGQTRTASRSSVQDKSPQQRGGERSGRGGPRGRTKDQLYNEARQRNIAGRSSMTKKQLEKALGAS
;
A
#
# COMPACT_ATOMS: atom_id res chain seq x y z
N MET A 1 11.94 6.76 -64.02
CA MET A 1 11.11 5.75 -63.34
C MET A 1 11.86 5.31 -62.09
N VAL A 2 11.71 6.02 -60.96
CA VAL A 2 10.65 5.86 -59.95
C VAL A 2 10.98 4.75 -58.94
N ARG A 3 11.45 5.20 -57.76
CA ARG A 3 11.25 4.64 -56.39
C ARG A 3 12.10 3.41 -56.01
N ARG A 4 12.70 3.29 -54.82
CA ARG A 4 12.72 4.08 -53.57
C ARG A 4 13.89 3.58 -52.72
N ASP A 5 14.75 4.48 -52.26
CA ASP A 5 15.46 4.31 -50.98
C ASP A 5 14.41 4.17 -49.87
N ALA A 6 14.40 3.05 -49.17
CA ALA A 6 13.62 2.89 -47.95
C ALA A 6 14.53 3.21 -46.77
N GLY A 7 14.60 4.51 -46.47
CA GLY A 7 15.26 5.03 -45.28
C GLY A 7 14.73 4.39 -44.01
N ILE A 8 15.66 4.14 -43.11
CA ILE A 8 15.48 3.94 -41.67
C ILE A 8 14.62 5.10 -41.17
N ARG A 9 13.32 4.86 -40.98
CA ARG A 9 12.46 5.80 -40.26
C ARG A 9 12.55 5.46 -38.77
N SER A 10 13.44 6.19 -38.12
CA SER A 10 13.40 6.49 -36.71
C SER A 10 12.00 7.02 -36.38
N GLU A 11 11.14 6.19 -35.81
CA GLU A 11 9.95 6.69 -35.11
C GLU A 11 10.37 7.01 -33.69
N GLU A 12 10.28 8.30 -33.41
CA GLU A 12 10.67 8.98 -32.21
C GLU A 12 9.92 8.42 -31.00
N HIS A 13 10.69 8.06 -29.98
CA HIS A 13 10.24 7.88 -28.61
C HIS A 13 9.68 9.22 -28.10
N GLU A 14 8.40 9.51 -28.32
CA GLU A 14 7.72 10.55 -27.58
C GLU A 14 7.40 10.05 -26.16
N ALA A 15 8.20 10.55 -25.23
CA ALA A 15 8.03 10.41 -23.80
C ALA A 15 6.71 11.06 -23.34
N ARG A 16 5.67 10.25 -23.19
CA ARG A 16 4.64 10.44 -22.16
C ARG A 16 4.56 9.16 -21.37
N GLY A 17 5.04 9.19 -20.13
CA GLY A 17 5.03 8.06 -19.20
C GLY A 17 3.61 7.64 -18.85
N THR A 18 2.94 6.94 -19.75
CA THR A 18 1.85 6.05 -19.38
C THR A 18 2.53 4.84 -18.77
N VAL A 19 2.42 4.72 -17.45
CA VAL A 19 2.73 3.50 -16.74
C VAL A 19 1.77 2.44 -17.28
N VAL A 20 2.14 1.75 -18.36
CA VAL A 20 1.39 0.62 -18.92
C VAL A 20 1.53 -0.51 -17.90
N MET A 21 0.59 -0.55 -16.96
CA MET A 21 0.47 -1.67 -16.01
C MET A 21 0.15 -2.94 -16.81
N PRO A 22 0.86 -4.06 -16.57
CA PRO A 22 0.62 -5.29 -17.29
C PRO A 22 -0.80 -5.80 -17.00
N ARG A 23 -1.67 -5.71 -18.00
CA ARG A 23 -3.11 -6.05 -17.95
C ARG A 23 -3.43 -7.52 -17.63
N GLN A 24 -2.44 -8.37 -17.38
CA GLN A 24 -2.62 -9.80 -17.13
C GLN A 24 -2.67 -10.19 -15.64
N GLU A 25 -2.32 -9.28 -14.73
CA GLU A 25 -2.29 -9.60 -13.29
C GLU A 25 -3.48 -9.08 -12.49
N TRP A 26 -4.13 -8.00 -12.94
CA TRP A 26 -5.19 -7.29 -12.20
C TRP A 26 -6.51 -7.35 -12.95
N THR A 27 -7.62 -7.44 -12.20
CA THR A 27 -8.98 -7.36 -12.76
C THR A 27 -9.40 -5.91 -12.97
N ASP A 28 -10.38 -5.64 -13.84
CA ASP A 28 -10.95 -4.31 -14.06
C ASP A 28 -11.43 -3.62 -12.77
N LYS A 29 -11.84 -4.41 -11.77
CA LYS A 29 -12.22 -3.89 -10.45
C LYS A 29 -10.99 -3.43 -9.66
N GLN A 30 -9.88 -4.15 -9.76
CA GLN A 30 -8.62 -3.83 -9.09
C GLN A 30 -7.94 -2.63 -9.74
N GLU A 31 -7.98 -2.52 -11.07
CA GLU A 31 -7.49 -1.35 -11.80
C GLU A 31 -8.25 -0.07 -11.41
N ARG A 32 -9.59 -0.11 -11.41
CA ARG A 32 -10.40 1.03 -10.94
C ARG A 32 -10.12 1.40 -9.49
N GLN A 33 -9.88 0.40 -8.63
CA GLN A 33 -9.51 0.65 -7.24
C GLN A 33 -8.12 1.30 -7.12
N TYR A 34 -7.16 0.87 -7.93
CA TYR A 34 -5.83 1.48 -7.98
C TYR A 34 -5.93 2.95 -8.34
N GLU A 35 -6.59 3.28 -9.45
CA GLU A 35 -6.76 4.67 -9.92
C GLU A 35 -7.45 5.52 -8.85
N HIS A 36 -8.56 5.04 -8.28
CA HIS A 36 -9.28 5.78 -7.24
C HIS A 36 -8.40 6.06 -6.00
N VAL A 37 -7.58 5.10 -5.56
CA VAL A 37 -6.69 5.30 -4.41
C VAL A 37 -5.54 6.24 -4.74
N LYS A 38 -4.99 6.15 -5.96
CA LYS A 38 -3.94 7.04 -6.46
C LYS A 38 -4.44 8.48 -6.47
N ASP A 39 -5.59 8.73 -7.10
CA ASP A 39 -6.18 10.06 -7.22
C ASP A 39 -6.53 10.62 -5.84
N SER A 40 -7.20 9.82 -5.00
CA SER A 40 -7.51 10.23 -3.62
C SER A 40 -6.27 10.56 -2.79
N ALA A 41 -5.11 9.95 -3.07
CA ALA A 41 -3.85 10.25 -2.38
C ALA A 41 -3.19 11.53 -2.92
N LYS A 42 -3.24 11.74 -4.25
CA LYS A 42 -2.81 12.99 -4.90
C LYS A 42 -3.61 14.18 -4.40
N ASP A 43 -4.93 14.06 -4.32
CA ASP A 43 -5.83 15.12 -3.82
C ASP A 43 -5.51 15.52 -2.36
N ARG A 44 -4.97 14.59 -1.58
CA ARG A 44 -4.48 14.83 -0.21
C ARG A 44 -3.07 15.43 -0.14
N GLY A 45 -2.49 15.82 -1.27
CA GLY A 45 -1.17 16.44 -1.37
C GLY A 45 0.00 15.44 -1.44
N THR A 46 -0.26 14.15 -1.68
CA THR A 46 0.82 13.16 -1.83
C THR A 46 1.46 13.26 -3.21
N SER A 47 2.80 13.21 -3.30
CA SER A 47 3.50 13.16 -4.59
C SER A 47 3.05 11.97 -5.45
N GLU A 48 3.01 12.12 -6.76
CA GLU A 48 2.57 11.10 -7.72
C GLU A 48 3.19 9.71 -7.48
N ARG A 49 4.52 9.62 -7.47
CA ARG A 49 5.25 8.36 -7.18
C ARG A 49 4.81 7.69 -5.88
N ARG A 50 4.56 8.49 -4.84
CA ARG A 50 4.11 7.97 -3.55
C ARG A 50 2.64 7.56 -3.58
N ALA A 51 1.78 8.28 -4.31
CA ALA A 51 0.38 7.95 -4.50
C ALA A 51 0.21 6.62 -5.25
N GLU A 52 0.96 6.41 -6.33
CA GLU A 52 1.02 5.15 -7.08
C GLU A 52 1.43 3.98 -6.20
N GLU A 53 2.45 4.21 -5.36
CA GLU A 53 2.92 3.19 -4.44
C GLU A 53 1.86 2.84 -3.38
N ILE A 54 1.13 3.85 -2.85
CA ILE A 54 0.01 3.63 -1.91
C ILE A 54 -1.09 2.81 -2.58
N ALA A 55 -1.45 3.16 -3.81
CA ALA A 55 -2.46 2.45 -4.59
C ALA A 55 -2.06 0.99 -4.85
N ALA A 56 -0.84 0.77 -5.35
CA ALA A 56 -0.32 -0.58 -5.62
C ALA A 56 -0.30 -1.43 -4.35
N ARG A 57 0.19 -0.89 -3.22
CA ARG A 57 0.23 -1.61 -1.94
C ARG A 57 -1.17 -1.95 -1.42
N THR A 58 -2.15 -1.07 -1.64
CA THR A 58 -3.53 -1.27 -1.22
C THR A 58 -4.18 -2.42 -2.01
N VAL A 59 -4.04 -2.40 -3.33
CA VAL A 59 -4.57 -3.45 -4.21
C VAL A 59 -3.86 -4.79 -3.98
N ASN A 60 -2.53 -4.79 -3.84
CA ASN A 60 -1.77 -6.01 -3.55
C ASN A 60 -2.15 -6.64 -2.21
N LYS A 61 -2.50 -5.84 -1.18
CA LYS A 61 -3.01 -6.40 0.07
C LYS A 61 -4.35 -7.10 -0.11
N ASN A 62 -5.28 -6.50 -0.85
CA ASN A 62 -6.57 -7.13 -1.17
C ASN A 62 -6.37 -8.45 -1.96
N ARG A 63 -5.47 -8.43 -2.95
CA ARG A 63 -5.10 -9.64 -3.72
C ARG A 63 -4.52 -10.72 -2.82
N ALA A 64 -3.64 -10.35 -1.88
CA ALA A 64 -3.05 -11.30 -0.94
C ALA A 64 -4.10 -11.93 -0.01
N GLN A 65 -5.07 -11.16 0.46
CA GLN A 65 -6.18 -11.67 1.26
C GLN A 65 -7.12 -12.58 0.47
N ALA A 66 -7.28 -12.31 -0.83
CA ALA A 66 -8.05 -13.14 -1.76
C ALA A 66 -7.28 -14.37 -2.29
N GLY A 67 -6.03 -14.59 -1.88
CA GLY A 67 -5.20 -15.70 -2.35
C GLY A 67 -4.70 -15.55 -3.79
N GLN A 68 -4.78 -14.34 -4.38
CA GLN A 68 -4.44 -14.07 -5.79
C GLN A 68 -2.97 -13.69 -6.00
N THR A 69 -2.15 -13.67 -4.94
CA THR A 69 -0.72 -13.34 -5.02
C THR A 69 0.13 -14.59 -4.88
N ARG A 70 1.19 -14.70 -5.70
CA ARG A 70 2.19 -15.78 -5.61
C ARG A 70 2.92 -15.82 -4.26
N THR A 71 3.10 -14.65 -3.64
CA THR A 71 3.80 -14.47 -2.37
C THR A 71 2.97 -13.60 -1.43
N ALA A 72 2.76 -14.03 -0.19
CA ALA A 72 2.04 -13.26 0.82
C ALA A 72 2.65 -13.45 2.22
N SER A 73 2.72 -12.38 3.00
CA SER A 73 3.08 -12.48 4.42
C SER A 73 1.87 -12.87 5.27
N ARG A 74 2.08 -13.55 6.40
CA ARG A 74 0.99 -13.85 7.37
C ARG A 74 0.18 -12.60 7.75
N SER A 75 0.86 -11.48 7.95
CA SER A 75 0.23 -10.20 8.29
C SER A 75 -0.55 -9.57 7.14
N SER A 76 -0.26 -9.92 5.88
CA SER A 76 -1.04 -9.44 4.74
C SER A 76 -2.36 -10.21 4.64
N VAL A 77 -2.35 -11.49 4.98
CA VAL A 77 -3.50 -12.40 4.89
C VAL A 77 -4.42 -12.33 6.11
N GLN A 78 -3.86 -12.39 7.33
CA GLN A 78 -4.63 -12.52 8.58
C GLN A 78 -5.07 -11.18 9.19
N ASP A 79 -4.63 -10.06 8.63
CA ASP A 79 -4.95 -8.73 9.14
C ASP A 79 -6.27 -8.19 8.54
N LYS A 80 -6.83 -7.15 9.16
CA LYS A 80 -8.01 -6.45 8.64
C LYS A 80 -7.76 -5.87 7.24
N SER A 81 -8.81 -5.86 6.42
CA SER A 81 -8.75 -5.25 5.09
C SER A 81 -8.42 -3.75 5.19
N PRO A 82 -7.79 -3.16 4.15
CA PRO A 82 -7.49 -1.72 4.12
C PRO A 82 -8.74 -0.85 4.34
N GLN A 83 -9.88 -1.24 3.78
CA GLN A 83 -11.13 -0.48 3.80
C GLN A 83 -11.76 -0.52 5.20
N GLN A 84 -11.80 -1.70 5.83
CA GLN A 84 -12.29 -1.84 7.20
C GLN A 84 -11.40 -1.07 8.18
N ARG A 85 -10.08 -1.16 8.02
CA ARG A 85 -9.12 -0.40 8.84
C ARG A 85 -9.30 1.11 8.67
N GLY A 86 -9.55 1.58 7.45
CA GLY A 86 -9.85 2.98 7.16
C GLY A 86 -11.13 3.42 7.87
N GLY A 87 -12.21 2.64 7.74
CA GLY A 87 -13.51 2.89 8.36
C GLY A 87 -13.47 2.95 9.88
N GLU A 88 -12.77 2.02 10.53
CA GLU A 88 -12.62 1.98 11.99
C GLU A 88 -11.84 3.20 12.55
N ARG A 89 -11.02 3.83 11.71
CA ARG A 89 -10.18 4.98 12.04
C ARG A 89 -10.79 6.31 11.63
N SER A 90 -11.65 6.34 10.61
CA SER A 90 -12.43 7.51 10.23
C SER A 90 -13.53 7.77 11.26
N GLY A 91 -13.72 9.03 11.67
CA GLY A 91 -14.83 9.44 12.53
C GLY A 91 -14.53 9.52 14.04
N ARG A 92 -13.30 9.26 14.49
CA ARG A 92 -12.91 9.51 15.88
C ARG A 92 -11.68 10.44 15.92
N GLY A 93 -11.88 11.66 16.45
CA GLY A 93 -10.92 12.75 16.38
C GLY A 93 -9.54 12.43 16.98
N GLY A 94 -8.50 12.91 16.31
CA GLY A 94 -7.10 12.94 16.77
C GLY A 94 -6.28 11.65 16.51
N PRO A 95 -4.94 11.75 16.42
CA PRO A 95 -4.06 10.58 16.41
C PRO A 95 -4.15 9.86 17.77
N ARG A 96 -4.67 8.62 17.78
CA ARG A 96 -4.87 7.83 19.02
C ARG A 96 -3.62 7.22 19.65
N GLY A 97 -2.46 7.82 19.38
CA GLY A 97 -1.17 7.19 19.66
C GLY A 97 -1.06 5.81 18.99
N ARG A 98 -0.08 5.02 19.41
CA ARG A 98 0.14 3.65 18.90
C ARG A 98 -0.95 2.70 19.42
N THR A 99 -1.34 1.69 18.64
CA THR A 99 -2.27 0.64 19.11
C THR A 99 -1.55 -0.36 20.03
N LYS A 100 -2.30 -1.10 20.87
CA LYS A 100 -1.71 -2.16 21.72
C LYS A 100 -0.89 -3.15 20.88
N ASP A 101 -1.38 -3.55 19.72
CA ASP A 101 -0.68 -4.51 18.85
C ASP A 101 0.59 -3.91 18.23
N GLN A 102 0.57 -2.62 17.88
CA GLN A 102 1.77 -1.92 17.41
C GLN A 102 2.84 -1.87 18.51
N LEU A 103 2.43 -1.49 19.73
CA LEU A 103 3.31 -1.45 20.90
C LEU A 103 3.79 -2.86 21.28
N TYR A 104 2.94 -3.89 21.17
CA TYR A 104 3.30 -5.27 21.42
C TYR A 104 4.35 -5.76 20.41
N ASN A 105 4.17 -5.45 19.12
CA ASN A 105 5.11 -5.83 18.07
C ASN A 105 6.45 -5.10 18.23
N GLU A 106 6.43 -3.82 18.60
CA GLU A 106 7.62 -3.05 18.90
C GLU A 106 8.34 -3.58 20.15
N ALA A 107 7.59 -3.88 21.22
CA ALA A 107 8.11 -4.53 22.42
C ALA A 107 8.68 -5.93 22.12
N ARG A 108 8.11 -6.65 21.17
CA ARG A 108 8.66 -7.92 20.66
C ARG A 108 9.96 -7.71 19.92
N GLN A 109 10.05 -6.71 19.04
CA GLN A 109 11.28 -6.38 18.31
C GLN A 109 12.41 -5.94 19.25
N ARG A 110 12.06 -5.23 20.34
CA ARG A 110 12.99 -4.79 21.39
C ARG A 110 13.22 -5.83 22.49
N ASN A 111 12.71 -7.06 22.34
CA ASN A 111 12.85 -8.17 23.29
C ASN A 111 12.44 -7.85 24.74
N ILE A 112 11.37 -7.07 24.93
CA ILE A 112 10.84 -6.75 26.25
C ILE A 112 10.18 -8.00 26.87
N ALA A 113 10.67 -8.40 28.04
CA ALA A 113 10.13 -9.51 28.82
C ALA A 113 8.74 -9.14 29.39
N GLY A 114 7.85 -10.13 29.49
CA GLY A 114 6.48 -9.91 30.01
C GLY A 114 5.53 -9.14 29.07
N ARG A 115 5.98 -8.74 27.87
CA ARG A 115 5.19 -7.98 26.88
C ARG A 115 3.80 -8.56 26.56
N SER A 116 3.65 -9.89 26.59
CA SER A 116 2.38 -10.58 26.31
C SER A 116 1.33 -10.35 27.38
N SER A 117 1.75 -10.09 28.62
CA SER A 117 0.86 -9.82 29.75
C SER A 117 0.62 -8.32 29.95
N MET A 118 1.36 -7.46 29.25
CA MET A 118 1.26 -6.01 29.41
C MET A 118 0.00 -5.43 28.76
N THR A 119 -0.61 -4.48 29.46
CA THR A 119 -1.65 -3.60 28.94
C THR A 119 -1.06 -2.54 28.00
N LYS A 120 -1.91 -1.84 27.25
CA LYS A 120 -1.48 -0.77 26.33
C LYS A 120 -0.59 0.27 27.05
N LYS A 121 -1.02 0.76 28.22
CA LYS A 121 -0.27 1.75 29.03
C LYS A 121 1.08 1.21 29.50
N GLN A 122 1.13 -0.06 29.90
CA GLN A 122 2.38 -0.70 30.32
C GLN A 122 3.36 -0.86 29.15
N LEU A 123 2.87 -1.18 27.96
CA LEU A 123 3.70 -1.24 26.76
C LEU A 123 4.21 0.16 26.34
N GLU A 124 3.38 1.21 26.44
CA GLU A 124 3.80 2.60 26.20
C GLU A 124 4.93 3.01 27.16
N LYS A 125 4.77 2.72 28.45
CA LYS A 125 5.79 2.99 29.46
C LYS A 125 7.07 2.19 29.21
N ALA A 126 6.96 0.90 28.91
CA ALA A 126 8.11 0.04 28.64
C ALA A 126 8.90 0.45 27.38
N LEU A 127 8.25 1.12 26.44
CA LEU A 127 8.86 1.61 25.20
C LEU A 127 9.38 3.06 25.29
N GLY A 128 9.21 3.73 26.43
CA GLY A 128 9.55 5.14 26.60
C GLY A 128 8.65 6.08 25.77
N ALA A 129 7.43 5.65 25.47
CA ALA A 129 6.46 6.38 24.65
C ALA A 129 5.55 7.33 25.46
N SER A 130 6.02 7.79 26.63
CA SER A 130 5.24 8.56 27.61
C SER A 130 4.97 10.00 27.16
#